data_AF-A0A966TCR6-F1
#
_entry.id   AF-A0A966TCR6-F1
#
_cell.length_a   1.000
_cell.length_b   1.000
_cell.length_c   1.000
_cell.angle_alpha   90.00
_cell.angle_beta   90.00
_cell.angle_gamma   90.00
#
_symmetry.space_group_name_H-M   'P 1'
#
loop_
_entity.id
_entity.type
_entity.pdbx_description
1 polymer ?
#
loop_
_entity_poly.entity_id
_entity_poly.type
_entity_poly.pdbx_seq_one_letter_code
_entity_poly.pdbx_strand_id
1 'polypeptide(L)'
;MIISSKVLPKVDLPTGVTIVMFGAASSFAIYSLVTPSSIAVVFPGTTAGWLSVFLLAVVATVIPTATLYAGMNLIGTGKTAIIQTFEPVASIIAGVIFLSEPLTVPRIVGATFVIAAVGVLATAESRSAARIIHQ
;
A
#
# COMPACT_ATOMS: atom_id res chain seq x y z
N MET A 1 -8.91 -12.03 6.78
CA MET A 1 -10.05 -11.08 7.00
C MET A 1 -10.82 -11.34 8.30
N ILE A 2 -11.08 -12.59 8.70
CA ILE A 2 -11.88 -12.94 9.91
C ILE A 2 -11.18 -12.60 11.25
N ILE A 3 -9.84 -12.69 11.30
CA ILE A 3 -9.07 -12.31 12.51
C ILE A 3 -8.97 -10.77 12.64
N SER A 4 -8.88 -10.08 11.50
CA SER A 4 -8.74 -8.63 11.44
C SER A 4 -9.98 -7.91 12.01
N SER A 5 -11.20 -8.41 11.73
CA SER A 5 -12.44 -7.81 12.25
C SER A 5 -12.60 -7.91 13.77
N LYS A 6 -11.90 -8.84 14.43
CA LYS A 6 -11.93 -8.98 15.90
C LYS A 6 -10.86 -8.18 16.62
N VAL A 7 -9.73 -7.90 15.98
CA VAL A 7 -8.57 -7.21 16.58
C VAL A 7 -8.62 -5.69 16.32
N LEU A 8 -9.21 -5.27 15.21
CA LEU A 8 -9.25 -3.86 14.79
C LEU A 8 -10.07 -2.87 15.67
N PRO A 9 -11.11 -3.26 16.45
CA PRO A 9 -11.87 -2.27 17.22
C PRO A 9 -11.13 -1.61 18.40
N LYS A 10 -9.88 -2.01 18.69
CA LYS A 10 -9.13 -1.56 19.87
C LYS A 10 -7.66 -1.22 19.62
N VAL A 11 -7.18 -1.25 18.37
CA VAL A 11 -5.78 -0.90 18.08
C VAL A 11 -5.67 0.57 17.78
N ASP A 12 -5.04 1.26 18.71
CA ASP A 12 -4.50 2.60 18.59
C ASP A 12 -3.52 2.71 17.39
N LEU A 13 -3.48 3.90 16.79
CA LEU A 13 -2.67 4.26 15.61
C LEU A 13 -1.24 3.64 15.63
N PRO A 14 -0.44 3.80 16.70
CA PRO A 14 0.91 3.24 16.74
C PRO A 14 0.93 1.70 16.76
N THR A 15 -0.06 1.06 17.39
CA THR A 15 -0.15 -0.41 17.45
C THR A 15 -0.41 -1.02 16.08
N GLY A 16 -1.30 -0.41 15.28
CA GLY A 16 -1.58 -0.87 13.92
C GLY A 16 -0.36 -0.80 13.00
N VAL A 17 0.35 0.32 13.01
CA VAL A 17 1.59 0.51 12.23
C VAL A 17 2.67 -0.47 12.67
N THR A 18 2.84 -0.68 13.98
CA THR A 18 3.87 -1.58 14.52
C THR A 18 3.65 -3.02 14.09
N ILE A 19 2.40 -3.53 14.15
CA ILE A 19 2.08 -4.90 13.73
C ILE A 19 2.42 -5.10 12.25
N VAL A 20 2.04 -4.15 11.39
CA VAL A 20 2.30 -4.26 9.94
C VAL A 20 3.82 -4.23 9.66
N MET A 21 4.54 -3.29 10.27
CA MET A 21 5.99 -3.16 10.05
C MET A 21 6.76 -4.38 10.58
N PHE A 22 6.37 -4.92 11.73
CA PHE A 22 6.99 -6.13 12.29
C PHE A 22 6.72 -7.37 11.42
N GLY A 23 5.50 -7.49 10.89
CA GLY A 23 5.14 -8.56 9.95
C GLY A 23 5.94 -8.47 8.64
N ALA A 24 6.09 -7.27 8.09
CA ALA A 24 6.90 -7.04 6.89
C ALA A 24 8.38 -7.39 7.14
N ALA A 25 8.96 -6.90 8.24
CA ALA A 25 10.34 -7.18 8.62
C ALA A 25 10.59 -8.68 8.80
N SER A 26 9.69 -9.37 9.50
CA SER A 26 9.78 -10.83 9.70
C SER A 26 9.66 -11.59 8.38
N SER A 27 8.81 -11.13 7.46
CA SER A 27 8.64 -11.75 6.14
C SER A 27 9.93 -11.63 5.31
N PHE A 28 10.55 -10.46 5.28
CA PHE A 28 11.84 -10.26 4.60
C PHE A 28 12.98 -11.06 5.25
N ALA A 29 12.99 -11.18 6.58
CA ALA A 29 13.97 -11.98 7.31
C ALA A 29 13.83 -13.48 6.97
N ILE A 30 12.61 -14.02 6.97
CA ILE A 30 12.33 -15.40 6.57
C ILE A 30 12.72 -15.62 5.12
N TYR A 31 12.36 -14.70 4.22
CA TYR A 31 12.75 -14.76 2.82
C TYR A 31 14.28 -14.83 2.66
N SER A 32 15.03 -14.00 3.40
CA SER A 32 16.49 -14.03 3.40
C SER A 32 17.08 -15.36 3.89
N LEU A 33 16.38 -16.12 4.73
CA LEU A 33 16.86 -17.39 5.30
C LEU A 33 16.46 -18.61 4.47
N VAL A 34 15.31 -18.57 3.80
CA VAL A 34 14.72 -19.72 3.08
C VAL A 34 15.14 -19.72 1.60
N THR A 35 15.63 -18.60 1.07
CA THR A 35 16.01 -18.48 -0.34
C THR A 35 17.20 -19.40 -0.66
N PRO A 36 17.09 -20.29 -1.68
CA PRO A 36 18.19 -21.15 -2.10
C PRO A 36 19.42 -20.33 -2.52
N SER A 37 20.61 -20.87 -2.29
CA SER A 37 21.91 -20.24 -2.65
C SER A 37 22.10 -19.93 -4.14
N SER A 38 21.15 -20.32 -5.01
CA SER A 38 21.09 -19.95 -6.42
C SER A 38 20.55 -18.53 -6.66
N ILE A 39 19.89 -17.90 -5.69
CA ILE A 39 19.45 -16.50 -5.76
C ILE A 39 20.28 -15.71 -4.74
N ALA A 40 21.16 -14.85 -5.24
CA ALA A 40 22.01 -14.03 -4.39
C ALA A 40 21.17 -12.95 -3.69
N VAL A 41 21.06 -13.04 -2.36
CA VAL A 41 20.57 -11.92 -1.54
C VAL A 41 21.70 -10.90 -1.47
N VAL A 42 21.60 -9.85 -2.30
CA VAL A 42 22.63 -8.81 -2.40
C VAL A 42 22.31 -7.68 -1.42
N PHE A 43 23.18 -7.51 -0.42
CA PHE A 43 23.13 -6.35 0.46
C PHE A 43 23.90 -5.18 -0.17
N PRO A 44 23.50 -3.92 0.11
CA PRO A 44 24.23 -2.77 -0.38
C PRO A 44 25.65 -2.77 0.19
N GLY A 45 26.67 -2.77 -0.69
CA GLY A 45 28.07 -2.68 -0.30
C GLY A 45 28.54 -1.25 0.02
N THR A 46 27.68 -0.24 -0.16
CA THR A 46 28.03 1.18 -0.05
C THR A 46 27.14 1.90 0.96
N THR A 47 27.67 2.93 1.59
CA THR A 47 26.92 3.79 2.53
C THR A 47 25.74 4.48 1.84
N ALA A 48 25.88 4.88 0.58
CA ALA A 48 24.80 5.46 -0.22
C ALA A 48 23.66 4.45 -0.49
N GLY A 49 24.00 3.17 -0.68
CA GLY A 49 23.01 2.10 -0.83
C GLY A 49 22.21 1.88 0.45
N TRP A 50 22.88 1.87 1.61
CA TRP A 50 22.19 1.81 2.91
C TRP A 50 21.32 3.03 3.19
N LEU A 51 21.77 4.23 2.81
CA LEU A 51 20.94 5.44 2.91
C LEU A 51 19.68 5.32 2.04
N SER A 52 19.80 4.78 0.83
CA SER A 52 18.66 4.56 -0.06
C SER A 52 17.67 3.56 0.52
N VAL A 53 18.16 2.47 1.12
CA VAL A 53 17.32 1.48 1.83
C VAL A 53 16.60 2.13 3.02
N PHE A 54 17.31 2.94 3.81
CA PHE A 54 16.72 3.64 4.94
C PHE A 54 15.63 4.63 4.50
N LEU A 55 15.89 5.42 3.46
CA LEU A 55 14.91 6.35 2.91
C LEU A 55 13.69 5.62 2.36
N LEU A 56 13.88 4.50 1.65
CA LEU A 56 12.77 3.67 1.19
C LEU A 56 11.94 3.15 2.38
N ALA A 57 12.59 2.60 3.41
CA ALA A 57 11.90 2.09 4.58
C ALA A 57 11.12 3.19 5.33
N VAL A 58 11.71 4.34 5.58
CA VAL A 58 11.02 5.38 6.35
C VAL A 58 10.03 6.16 5.49
N VAL A 59 10.48 6.70 4.37
CA VAL A 59 9.71 7.65 3.56
C VAL A 59 8.69 6.94 2.66
N ALA A 60 9.02 5.77 2.11
CA ALA A 60 8.10 5.06 1.22
C ALA A 60 7.23 4.01 1.94
N THR A 61 7.57 3.59 3.17
CA THR A 61 6.75 2.62 3.91
C THR A 61 6.21 3.12 5.25
N VAL A 62 7.06 3.56 6.19
CA VAL A 62 6.59 3.93 7.55
C VAL A 62 5.69 5.16 7.51
N ILE A 63 6.10 6.24 6.85
CA ILE A 63 5.33 7.49 6.77
C ILE A 63 3.98 7.27 6.07
N PRO A 64 3.92 6.69 4.84
CA PRO A 64 2.65 6.47 4.16
C PRO A 64 1.70 5.57 4.95
N THR A 65 2.23 4.50 5.58
CA THR A 65 1.41 3.62 6.41
C THR A 65 0.89 4.35 7.63
N ALA A 66 1.72 5.13 8.34
CA ALA A 66 1.28 5.91 9.48
C ALA A 66 0.20 6.94 9.09
N THR A 67 0.38 7.64 7.97
CA THR A 67 -0.61 8.60 7.45
C THR A 67 -1.90 7.90 7.04
N LEU A 68 -1.83 6.71 6.43
CA LEU A 68 -3.00 5.92 6.07
C LEU A 68 -3.81 5.55 7.33
N TYR A 69 -3.14 5.01 8.35
CA TYR A 69 -3.80 4.67 9.61
C TYR A 69 -4.33 5.91 10.35
N ALA A 70 -3.62 7.04 10.29
CA ALA A 70 -4.12 8.30 10.84
C ALA A 70 -5.39 8.75 10.09
N GLY A 71 -5.39 8.68 8.76
CA GLY A 71 -6.57 8.94 7.92
C GLY A 71 -7.74 8.02 8.28
N MET A 72 -7.49 6.73 8.48
CA MET A 72 -8.52 5.78 8.91
C MET A 72 -9.15 6.18 10.26
N ASN A 73 -8.36 6.69 11.20
CA ASN A 73 -8.87 7.17 12.49
C ASN A 73 -9.65 8.49 12.38
N LEU A 74 -9.30 9.36 11.43
CA LEU A 74 -10.00 10.66 11.24
C LEU A 74 -11.32 10.53 10.48
N ILE A 75 -11.35 9.80 9.37
CA ILE A 75 -12.51 9.76 8.45
C ILE A 75 -13.17 8.38 8.34
N GLY A 76 -12.66 7.39 9.06
CA GLY A 76 -13.15 6.01 9.05
C GLY A 76 -12.57 5.17 7.90
N THR A 77 -12.41 3.88 8.15
CA THR A 77 -11.80 2.90 7.22
C THR A 77 -12.46 2.87 5.84
N GLY A 78 -13.80 2.99 5.77
CA GLY A 78 -14.53 2.98 4.49
C GLY A 78 -14.18 4.16 3.58
N LYS A 79 -14.11 5.40 4.11
CA LYS A 79 -13.74 6.57 3.31
C LYS A 79 -12.26 6.56 2.94
N THR A 80 -11.39 6.12 3.85
CA THR A 80 -9.96 5.96 3.56
C THR A 80 -9.72 4.92 2.48
N ALA A 81 -10.47 3.81 2.46
CA ALA A 81 -10.38 2.80 1.40
C ALA A 81 -10.71 3.40 0.02
N ILE A 82 -11.76 4.23 -0.08
CA ILE A 82 -12.09 4.92 -1.34
C ILE A 82 -10.92 5.82 -1.78
N ILE A 83 -10.34 6.61 -0.87
CA ILE A 83 -9.17 7.44 -1.22
C ILE A 83 -7.99 6.56 -1.66
N GLN A 84 -7.75 5.42 -1.01
CA GLN A 84 -6.66 4.55 -1.38
C GLN A 84 -6.84 3.89 -2.76
N THR A 85 -8.10 3.69 -3.21
CA THR A 85 -8.33 3.24 -4.59
C THR A 85 -7.86 4.26 -5.65
N PHE A 86 -7.57 5.51 -5.29
CA PHE A 86 -6.93 6.46 -6.21
C PHE A 86 -5.41 6.29 -6.33
N GLU A 87 -4.78 5.51 -5.45
CA GLU A 87 -3.34 5.25 -5.47
C GLU A 87 -2.84 4.74 -6.84
N PRO A 88 -3.50 3.78 -7.53
CA PRO A 88 -3.07 3.33 -8.85
C PRO A 88 -3.10 4.43 -9.90
N VAL A 89 -4.07 5.35 -9.84
CA VAL A 89 -4.16 6.48 -10.78
C VAL A 89 -3.02 7.46 -10.55
N ALA A 90 -2.76 7.82 -9.28
CA ALA A 90 -1.64 8.67 -8.91
C ALA A 90 -0.29 8.04 -9.31
N SER A 91 -0.15 6.72 -9.13
CA SER A 91 1.03 5.96 -9.53
C SER A 91 1.27 6.00 -11.04
N ILE A 92 0.22 5.82 -11.86
CA ILE A 92 0.32 5.93 -13.33
C ILE A 92 0.76 7.34 -13.74
N ILE A 93 0.14 8.38 -13.16
CA ILE A 93 0.50 9.78 -13.46
C ILE A 93 1.97 10.04 -13.09
N ALA A 94 2.41 9.58 -11.92
CA ALA A 94 3.79 9.71 -11.50
C ALA A 94 4.76 8.96 -12.43
N GLY A 95 4.43 7.74 -12.87
CA GLY A 95 5.24 6.98 -13.81
C GLY A 95 5.43 7.67 -15.16
N VAL A 96 4.38 8.31 -15.68
CA VAL A 96 4.45 9.08 -16.93
C VAL A 96 5.29 10.34 -16.76
N ILE A 97 5.10 11.09 -15.66
CA ILE A 97 5.78 12.37 -15.44
C ILE A 97 7.25 12.18 -15.06
N PHE A 98 7.54 11.36 -14.05
CA PHE A 98 8.88 11.24 -13.49
C PHE A 98 9.76 10.23 -14.22
N LEU A 99 9.16 9.17 -14.75
CA LEU A 99 9.89 8.06 -15.37
C LEU A 99 9.88 8.13 -16.90
N SER A 100 9.18 9.12 -17.48
CA SER A 100 9.05 9.34 -18.94
C SER A 100 8.68 8.05 -19.69
N GLU A 101 7.84 7.22 -19.08
CA GLU A 101 7.47 5.94 -19.65
C GLU A 101 6.73 6.13 -20.98
N PRO A 102 7.19 5.51 -22.08
CA PRO A 102 6.48 5.60 -23.35
C PRO A 102 5.10 4.97 -23.21
N LEU A 103 4.09 5.73 -23.62
CA LEU A 103 2.68 5.31 -23.67
C LEU A 103 2.49 4.33 -24.84
N THR A 104 2.91 3.09 -24.62
CA THR A 104 2.67 2.00 -25.56
C THR A 104 1.22 1.51 -25.46
N VAL A 105 0.69 0.94 -26.54
CA VAL A 105 -0.70 0.43 -26.59
C VAL A 105 -1.05 -0.50 -25.41
N PRO A 106 -0.19 -1.45 -25.00
CA PRO A 106 -0.48 -2.29 -23.83
C PRO A 106 -0.60 -1.51 -22.52
N ARG A 107 0.20 -0.45 -22.34
CA ARG A 107 0.16 0.42 -21.15
C ARG A 107 -1.15 1.21 -21.08
N ILE A 108 -1.61 1.72 -22.22
CA ILE A 108 -2.88 2.44 -22.30
C ILE A 108 -4.04 1.52 -21.93
N VAL A 109 -4.07 0.30 -22.48
CA VAL A 109 -5.08 -0.71 -22.15
C VAL A 109 -5.06 -1.04 -20.65
N GLY A 110 -3.87 -1.29 -20.08
CA GLY A 110 -3.71 -1.53 -18.65
C GLY A 110 -4.19 -0.36 -17.79
N ALA A 111 -3.83 0.87 -18.16
CA ALA A 111 -4.28 2.08 -17.46
C ALA A 111 -5.81 2.24 -17.51
N THR A 112 -6.45 1.97 -18.66
CA THR A 112 -7.91 1.98 -18.78
C THR A 112 -8.57 0.95 -17.86
N PHE A 113 -8.04 -0.27 -17.78
CA PHE A 113 -8.57 -1.29 -16.86
C PHE A 113 -8.43 -0.89 -15.40
N VAL A 114 -7.29 -0.30 -15.02
CA VAL A 114 -7.07 0.20 -13.65
C VAL A 114 -8.10 1.29 -13.31
N ILE A 115 -8.27 2.28 -14.18
CA ILE A 115 -9.24 3.37 -13.96
C ILE A 115 -10.67 2.82 -13.88
N ALA A 116 -11.04 1.88 -14.75
CA ALA A 116 -12.35 1.23 -14.73
C ALA A 116 -12.58 0.47 -13.42
N ALA A 117 -11.59 -0.31 -12.97
CA ALA A 117 -11.66 -1.06 -11.72
C ALA A 117 -11.83 -0.13 -10.51
N VAL A 118 -11.06 0.97 -10.45
CA VAL A 118 -11.16 1.99 -9.40
C VAL A 118 -12.56 2.62 -9.40
N GLY A 119 -13.11 2.97 -10.57
CA GLY A 119 -14.46 3.50 -10.68
C GLY A 119 -15.52 2.54 -10.15
N VAL A 120 -15.43 1.25 -10.50
CA VAL A 120 -16.35 0.22 -10.00
C VAL A 120 -16.23 0.07 -8.48
N LEU A 121 -15.01 -0.05 -7.95
CA LEU A 121 -14.77 -0.21 -6.51
C LEU A 121 -15.26 0.99 -5.71
N ALA A 122 -14.99 2.22 -6.17
CA ALA A 122 -15.47 3.44 -5.52
C ALA A 122 -17.00 3.48 -5.42
N THR A 123 -17.71 3.03 -6.47
CA THR A 123 -19.18 2.97 -6.46
C THR A 123 -19.73 1.82 -5.61
N ALA A 124 -19.05 0.68 -5.54
CA ALA A 124 -19.45 -0.47 -4.73
C ALA A 124 -19.34 -0.16 -3.22
N GLU A 125 -18.22 0.43 -2.79
CA GLU A 125 -18.00 0.83 -1.39
C GLU A 125 -18.97 1.94 -0.95
N SER A 126 -19.25 2.92 -1.83
CA SER A 126 -20.26 3.96 -1.58
C SER A 126 -21.66 3.37 -1.33
N ARG A 127 -22.04 2.33 -2.08
CA ARG A 127 -23.32 1.62 -1.86
C ARG A 127 -23.33 0.81 -0.57
N SER A 128 -22.23 0.14 -0.23
CA SER A 128 -22.10 -0.59 1.03
C SER A 128 -22.23 0.33 2.25
N ALA A 129 -21.60 1.52 2.20
CA ALA A 129 -21.73 2.52 3.25
C ALA A 129 -23.17 3.06 3.40
N ALA A 130 -23.85 3.37 2.29
CA ALA A 130 -25.23 3.85 2.31
C ALA A 130 -26.23 2.81 2.86
N ARG A 131 -25.98 1.52 2.59
CA ARG A 131 -26.82 0.41 3.07
C ARG A 131 -26.74 0.20 4.59
N ILE A 132 -25.60 0.48 5.21
CA ILE A 132 -25.39 0.36 6.66
C ILE A 132 -26.13 1.45 7.44
N ILE A 133 -26.29 2.65 6.87
CA ILE A 133 -26.96 3.79 7.52
C ILE A 133 -28.50 3.62 7.55
N HIS A 134 -29.05 2.80 6.66
CA HIS A 134 -30.49 2.58 6.53
C HIS A 134 -31.04 1.37 7.33
N GLN A 135 -30.18 0.69 8.11
CA GLN A 135 -30.56 -0.36 9.09
C GLN A 135 -30.43 0.20 10.51
#